data_AF-A0A1H9VMG6-F1
#
_entry.id   AF-A0A1H9VMG6-F1
#
_cell.length_a   1.000
_cell.length_b   1.000
_cell.length_c   1.000
_cell.angle_alpha   90.00
_cell.angle_beta   90.00
_cell.angle_gamma   90.00
#
_symmetry.space_group_name_H-M   'P 1'
#
loop_
_entity.id
_entity.type
_entity.pdbx_description
1 polymer ?
#
loop_
_entity_poly.entity_id
_entity_poly.type
_entity_poly.pdbx_seq_one_letter_code
_entity_poly.pdbx_strand_id
1 'polypeptide(L)'
;MRMKEMVRRTGVHERLLRYYEKQGLLSPQRLPSGYREYSETDVDTVRRVRCLLTAGLSTSAIAQILPCLRDEGDRLVPTCPDLVGQLLAQRDRMTTEIEALHTSRGLLDNVLDATPDHLKQAAAANAPGGPGAPRAA
;
A
#
# COMPACT_ATOMS: atom_id res chain seq x y z
N MET A 1 0.27 16.52 -21.17
CA MET A 1 1.39 15.57 -20.88
C MET A 1 1.12 14.18 -21.45
N ARG A 2 2.14 13.44 -21.92
CA ARG A 2 1.99 12.07 -22.45
C ARG A 2 2.33 11.01 -21.40
N MET A 3 1.91 9.76 -21.62
CA MET A 3 2.13 8.63 -20.70
C MET A 3 3.60 8.46 -20.26
N LYS A 4 4.57 8.56 -21.18
CA LYS A 4 5.99 8.44 -20.83
C LYS A 4 6.44 9.50 -19.81
N GLU A 5 5.98 10.74 -19.97
CA GLU A 5 6.30 11.82 -19.04
C GLU A 5 5.57 11.64 -17.71
N MET A 6 4.32 11.15 -17.74
CA MET A 6 3.57 10.78 -16.53
C MET A 6 4.30 9.72 -15.70
N VAL A 7 4.83 8.67 -16.34
CA VAL A 7 5.65 7.63 -15.68
C VAL A 7 6.88 8.26 -15.02
N ARG A 8 7.58 9.14 -15.74
CA ARG A 8 8.78 9.80 -15.23
C ARG A 8 8.50 10.69 -14.02
N ARG A 9 7.40 11.44 -14.02
CA ARG A 9 7.05 12.37 -12.93
C ARG A 9 6.42 11.70 -11.71
N THR A 10 5.69 10.60 -11.90
CA THR A 10 5.01 9.89 -10.80
C THR A 10 5.79 8.69 -10.27
N GLY A 11 6.77 8.20 -11.03
CA GLY A 11 7.47 6.95 -10.76
C GLY A 11 6.59 5.70 -10.90
N VAL A 12 5.39 5.84 -11.47
CA VAL A 12 4.43 4.75 -11.63
C VAL A 12 4.55 4.15 -13.03
N HIS A 13 4.71 2.84 -13.13
CA HIS A 13 4.77 2.15 -14.41
C HIS A 13 3.48 2.29 -15.22
N GLU A 14 3.58 2.30 -16.55
CA GLU A 14 2.43 2.45 -17.46
C GLU A 14 1.29 1.46 -17.18
N ARG A 15 1.63 0.20 -16.85
CA ARG A 15 0.64 -0.83 -16.53
C ARG A 15 -0.24 -0.41 -15.33
N LEU A 16 0.37 0.21 -14.32
CA LEU A 16 -0.33 0.64 -13.11
C LEU A 16 -1.14 1.92 -13.37
N LEU A 17 -0.64 2.85 -14.19
CA LEU A 17 -1.43 4.01 -14.65
C LEU A 17 -2.67 3.58 -15.43
N ARG A 18 -2.54 2.61 -16.35
CA ARG A 18 -3.69 2.04 -17.07
C ARG A 18 -4.67 1.33 -16.14
N TYR A 19 -4.16 0.72 -15.07
CA TYR A 19 -5.02 0.14 -14.04
C TYR A 19 -5.78 1.22 -13.27
N TYR A 20 -5.13 2.31 -12.88
CA TYR A 20 -5.81 3.45 -12.25
C TYR A 20 -6.89 4.07 -13.14
N GLU A 21 -6.63 4.22 -14.45
CA GLU A 21 -7.67 4.63 -15.42
C GLU A 21 -8.87 3.67 -15.42
N LYS A 22 -8.62 2.35 -15.45
CA LYS A 22 -9.69 1.34 -15.42
C LYS A 22 -10.50 1.37 -14.12
N GLN A 23 -9.88 1.74 -13.01
CA GLN A 23 -10.53 1.86 -11.71
C GLN A 23 -11.23 3.22 -11.52
N GLY A 24 -11.18 4.12 -12.52
CA GLY A 24 -11.76 5.46 -12.42
C GLY A 24 -10.98 6.43 -11.53
N LEU A 25 -9.76 6.05 -11.12
CA LEU A 25 -8.87 6.87 -10.29
C LEU A 25 -8.17 7.98 -11.09
N LEU A 26 -8.14 7.84 -12.41
CA LEU A 26 -7.50 8.74 -13.35
C LEU A 26 -8.39 8.85 -14.59
N SER A 27 -8.64 10.09 -15.02
CA SER A 27 -9.49 10.37 -16.18
C SER A 27 -8.78 11.35 -17.12
N PRO A 28 -7.72 10.91 -17.83
CA PRO A 28 -6.98 11.78 -18.73
C PRO A 28 -7.86 12.28 -19.87
N GLN A 29 -7.62 13.52 -20.30
CA GLN A 29 -8.32 14.10 -21.42
C GLN A 29 -7.95 13.36 -22.71
N ARG A 30 -8.96 13.12 -23.57
CA ARG A 30 -8.74 12.63 -24.93
C ARG A 30 -8.69 13.82 -25.88
N LEU A 31 -7.57 13.93 -26.60
CA LEU A 31 -7.43 14.90 -27.67
C LEU A 31 -8.25 14.48 -28.90
N PRO A 32 -8.64 15.43 -29.78
CA PRO A 32 -9.28 15.12 -31.06
C PRO A 32 -8.47 14.16 -31.95
N SER A 33 -7.14 14.11 -31.75
CA SER A 33 -6.23 13.18 -32.40
C SER A 33 -6.28 11.74 -31.86
N GLY A 34 -7.12 11.44 -30.87
CA GLY A 34 -7.29 10.13 -30.26
C GLY A 34 -6.27 9.77 -29.18
N TYR A 35 -5.26 10.63 -28.96
CA TYR A 35 -4.24 10.40 -27.93
C TYR A 35 -4.70 10.86 -26.54
N ARG A 36 -4.15 10.21 -25.50
CA ARG A 36 -4.32 10.63 -24.09
C ARG A 36 -3.42 11.81 -23.76
N GLU A 37 -3.98 12.72 -22.98
CA GLU A 37 -3.29 13.85 -22.38
C GLU A 37 -3.57 13.89 -20.88
N TYR A 38 -2.49 13.81 -20.11
CA TYR A 38 -2.50 14.02 -18.67
C TYR A 38 -2.19 15.48 -18.36
N SER A 39 -2.80 16.02 -17.31
CA SER A 39 -2.52 17.36 -16.77
C SER A 39 -1.60 17.29 -15.54
N GLU A 40 -1.23 18.44 -14.99
CA GLU A 40 -0.56 18.52 -13.69
C GLU A 40 -1.44 17.95 -12.56
N THR A 41 -2.77 18.18 -12.62
CA THR A 41 -3.70 17.68 -11.61
C THR A 41 -3.76 16.14 -11.57
N ASP A 42 -3.51 15.47 -12.70
CA ASP A 42 -3.40 14.02 -12.76
C ASP A 42 -2.18 13.51 -11.99
N VAL A 43 -1.05 14.25 -12.03
CA VAL A 43 0.18 13.90 -11.31
C VAL A 43 -0.08 13.95 -9.80
N ASP A 44 -0.74 15.01 -9.33
CA ASP A 44 -1.09 15.15 -7.91
C ASP A 44 -2.10 14.08 -7.50
N THR A 45 -3.07 13.77 -8.36
CA THR A 45 -4.02 12.67 -8.15
C THR A 45 -3.30 11.33 -7.94
N VAL A 46 -2.33 11.00 -8.78
CA VAL A 46 -1.55 9.76 -8.63
C VAL A 46 -0.74 9.74 -7.34
N ARG A 47 -0.15 10.87 -6.93
CA ARG A 47 0.56 10.96 -5.65
C ARG A 47 -0.39 10.71 -4.48
N ARG A 48 -1.60 11.27 -4.50
CA ARG A 48 -2.64 11.04 -3.47
C ARG A 48 -3.07 9.58 -3.44
N VAL A 49 -3.36 8.98 -4.60
CA VAL A 49 -3.69 7.55 -4.71
C VAL A 49 -2.59 6.70 -4.08
N ARG A 50 -1.31 6.99 -4.35
CA ARG A 50 -0.18 6.26 -3.74
C ARG A 50 -0.14 6.43 -2.22
N CYS A 51 -0.34 7.63 -1.71
CA CYS A 51 -0.39 7.89 -0.26
C CYS A 51 -1.51 7.08 0.42
N LEU A 52 -2.70 7.05 -0.18
CA LEU A 52 -3.84 6.29 0.34
C LEU A 52 -3.63 4.77 0.24
N LEU A 53 -2.97 4.29 -0.82
CA LEU A 53 -2.55 2.89 -0.93
C LEU A 53 -1.53 2.52 0.15
N THR A 54 -0.58 3.41 0.46
CA THR A 54 0.38 3.17 1.56
C THR A 54 -0.29 3.19 2.94
N ALA A 55 -1.43 3.87 3.08
CA ALA A 55 -2.27 3.83 4.27
C ALA A 55 -3.16 2.57 4.34
N GLY A 56 -3.04 1.63 3.39
CA GLY A 56 -3.74 0.35 3.40
C GLY A 56 -5.16 0.39 2.81
N LEU A 57 -5.54 1.47 2.13
CA LEU A 57 -6.83 1.51 1.43
C LEU A 57 -6.75 0.72 0.12
N SER A 58 -7.84 0.05 -0.25
CA SER A 58 -7.96 -0.58 -1.57
C SER A 58 -8.20 0.47 -2.66
N THR A 59 -7.86 0.16 -3.91
CA THR A 59 -8.18 1.02 -5.07
C THR A 59 -9.67 1.27 -5.21
N SER A 60 -10.53 0.33 -4.84
CA SER A 60 -11.99 0.50 -4.84
C SER A 60 -12.44 1.53 -3.81
N ALA A 61 -11.92 1.48 -2.58
CA ALA A 61 -12.19 2.49 -1.57
C ALA A 61 -11.67 3.84 -2.04
N ILE A 62 -10.43 3.91 -2.54
CA ILE A 62 -9.83 5.14 -3.05
C ILE A 62 -10.71 5.79 -4.12
N ALA A 63 -11.27 5.01 -5.06
CA ALA A 63 -12.12 5.55 -6.12
C ALA A 63 -13.43 6.18 -5.62
N GLN A 64 -13.99 5.67 -4.52
CA GLN A 64 -15.20 6.24 -3.90
C GLN A 64 -14.90 7.53 -3.14
N ILE A 65 -13.72 7.61 -2.51
CA ILE A 65 -13.37 8.72 -1.63
C ILE A 65 -12.69 9.88 -2.36
N LEU A 66 -12.00 9.60 -3.47
CA LEU A 66 -11.21 10.59 -4.21
C LEU A 66 -12.02 11.83 -4.64
N PRO A 67 -13.29 11.72 -5.10
CA PRO A 67 -14.11 12.90 -5.42
C PRO A 67 -14.45 13.76 -4.20
N CYS A 68 -14.45 13.16 -3.03
CA CYS A 68 -14.75 13.78 -1.74
C CYS A 68 -13.49 14.25 -0.99
N LEU A 69 -12.30 14.14 -1.59
CA LEU A 69 -11.05 14.60 -1.00
C LEU A 69 -10.56 15.86 -1.72
N ARG A 70 -10.46 16.96 -0.98
CA ARG A 70 -9.77 18.17 -1.45
C ARG A 70 -8.34 18.18 -0.95
N ASP A 71 -7.51 18.82 -1.76
CA ASP A 71 -6.13 19.11 -1.42
C ASP A 71 -6.04 20.55 -0.94
N GLU A 72 -5.69 20.70 0.34
CA GLU A 72 -5.37 21.98 0.95
C GLU A 72 -3.88 21.97 1.35
N GLY A 73 -3.01 21.99 0.34
CA GLY A 73 -1.56 22.08 0.48
C GLY A 73 -0.93 20.72 0.75
N ASP A 74 -0.62 20.42 2.01
CA ASP A 74 -0.04 19.14 2.43
C ASP A 74 -1.05 18.24 3.15
N ARG A 75 -2.34 18.64 3.11
CA ARG A 75 -3.43 17.95 3.82
C ARG A 75 -4.52 17.53 2.85
N LEU A 76 -4.95 16.28 3.02
CA LEU A 76 -6.14 15.74 2.40
C LEU A 76 -7.33 16.03 3.31
N VAL A 77 -8.26 16.88 2.85
CA VAL A 77 -9.44 17.29 3.60
C VAL A 77 -10.66 16.56 3.05
N PRO A 78 -11.30 15.69 3.84
CA PRO A 78 -12.57 15.08 3.44
C PRO A 78 -13.66 16.15 3.42
N THR A 79 -14.38 16.22 2.30
CA THR A 79 -15.44 17.22 2.02
C THR A 79 -16.84 16.62 2.18
N CYS A 80 -16.94 15.30 2.38
CA CYS A 80 -18.21 14.57 2.49
C CYS A 80 -18.31 13.86 3.87
N PRO A 81 -19.44 13.93 4.58
CA PRO A 81 -19.63 13.22 5.85
C PRO A 81 -19.55 11.69 5.72
N ASP A 82 -20.14 11.13 4.66
CA ASP A 82 -20.18 9.69 4.41
C ASP A 82 -18.77 9.09 4.25
N LEU A 83 -17.87 9.86 3.64
CA LEU A 83 -16.46 9.52 3.51
C LEU A 83 -15.80 9.32 4.89
N VAL A 84 -16.06 10.24 5.83
CA VAL A 84 -15.48 10.14 7.17
C VAL A 84 -15.95 8.86 7.87
N GLY A 85 -17.23 8.50 7.72
CA GLY A 85 -17.77 7.24 8.24
C GLY A 85 -17.07 6.00 7.66
N GLN A 86 -16.84 5.97 6.35
CA GLN A 86 -16.13 4.87 5.69
C GLN A 86 -14.67 4.76 6.16
N LEU A 87 -13.97 5.89 6.30
CA LEU A 87 -12.59 5.92 6.79
C LEU A 87 -12.48 5.44 8.24
N LEU A 88 -13.43 5.84 9.10
CA LEU A 88 -13.49 5.37 10.48
C LEU A 88 -13.73 3.86 10.54
N ALA A 89 -14.69 3.34 9.77
CA ALA A 89 -14.95 1.90 9.71
C ALA A 89 -13.73 1.10 9.21
N GLN A 90 -13.02 1.61 8.21
CA GLN A 90 -11.80 0.98 7.70
C GLN A 90 -10.67 1.00 8.73
N ARG A 91 -10.49 2.13 9.44
CA ARG A 91 -9.54 2.23 10.56
C ARG A 91 -9.86 1.20 11.64
N ASP A 92 -11.11 1.10 12.05
CA ASP A 92 -11.52 0.20 13.13
C ASP A 92 -11.33 -1.27 12.76
N ARG A 93 -11.56 -1.61 11.48
CA ARG A 93 -11.24 -2.94 10.93
C ARG A 93 -9.74 -3.25 11.01
N MET A 94 -8.89 -2.30 10.59
CA MET A 94 -7.43 -2.45 10.68
C MET A 94 -6.96 -2.61 12.13
N THR A 95 -7.52 -1.81 13.05
CA THR A 95 -7.20 -1.92 14.49
C THR A 95 -7.53 -3.32 15.02
N THR A 96 -8.71 -3.85 14.69
CA THR A 96 -9.11 -5.21 15.09
C THR A 96 -8.13 -6.27 14.56
N GLU A 97 -7.70 -6.14 13.31
CA GLU A 97 -6.75 -7.07 12.70
C GLU A 97 -5.35 -6.99 13.35
N ILE A 98 -4.89 -5.78 13.69
CA ILE A 98 -3.64 -5.56 14.43
C ILE A 98 -3.71 -6.22 15.82
N GLU A 99 -4.81 -6.07 16.54
CA GLU A 99 -5.01 -6.68 17.86
C GLU A 99 -5.01 -8.21 17.79
N ALA A 100 -5.65 -8.78 16.77
CA ALA A 100 -5.63 -10.22 16.52
C ALA A 100 -4.19 -10.71 16.25
N LEU A 101 -3.44 -10.00 15.39
CA LEU A 101 -2.04 -10.34 15.09
C LEU A 101 -1.13 -10.20 16.31
N HIS A 102 -1.33 -9.18 17.16
CA HIS A 102 -0.61 -9.04 18.42
C HIS A 102 -0.89 -10.20 19.37
N THR A 103 -2.14 -10.66 19.44
CA THR A 103 -2.53 -11.82 20.24
C THR A 103 -1.85 -13.10 19.74
N SER A 104 -1.90 -13.34 18.42
CA SER A 104 -1.22 -14.49 17.81
C SER A 104 0.29 -14.46 18.04
N ARG A 105 0.93 -13.29 17.89
CA ARG A 105 2.36 -13.12 18.18
C ARG A 105 2.66 -13.45 19.65
N GLY A 106 1.88 -12.92 20.59
CA GLY A 106 2.08 -13.19 22.02
C GLY A 106 1.95 -14.68 22.38
N LEU A 107 1.07 -15.42 21.72
CA LEU A 107 1.00 -16.88 21.88
C LEU A 107 2.27 -17.58 21.39
N LEU A 108 2.82 -17.16 20.25
CA LEU A 108 4.09 -17.69 19.74
C LEU A 108 5.26 -17.33 20.66
N ASP A 109 5.30 -16.09 21.16
CA ASP A 109 6.33 -15.63 22.09
C ASP A 109 6.31 -16.50 23.37
N ASN A 110 5.14 -16.80 23.94
CA ASN A 110 5.03 -17.68 25.10
C ASN A 110 5.56 -19.10 24.84
N VAL A 111 5.30 -19.66 23.65
CA VAL A 111 5.82 -20.98 23.26
C VAL A 111 7.35 -20.93 23.13
N LEU A 112 7.88 -19.87 22.53
CA LEU A 112 9.33 -19.68 22.37
C LEU A 112 10.03 -19.45 23.72
N ASP A 113 9.40 -18.72 24.64
CA ASP A 113 9.92 -18.48 25.98
C ASP A 113 9.99 -19.78 26.79
N ALA A 114 8.94 -20.62 26.69
CA ALA A 114 8.89 -21.93 27.33
C ALA A 114 9.80 -22.98 26.65
N THR A 115 10.40 -22.68 25.50
CA THR A 115 11.25 -23.62 24.78
C THR A 115 12.58 -23.81 25.54
N PRO A 116 12.94 -25.06 25.92
CA PRO A 116 14.21 -25.36 26.58
C PRO A 116 15.44 -24.97 25.75
N ASP A 117 16.52 -24.59 26.42
CA ASP A 117 17.73 -24.06 25.78
C ASP A 117 18.36 -25.03 24.77
N HIS A 118 18.29 -26.34 24.99
CA HIS A 118 18.84 -27.33 24.06
C HIS A 118 18.10 -27.34 22.71
N LEU A 119 16.79 -27.07 22.67
CA LEU A 119 16.03 -26.93 21.43
C LEU A 119 16.32 -25.59 20.74
N LYS A 120 16.49 -24.51 21.51
CA LYS A 120 16.94 -23.21 20.99
C LYS A 120 18.33 -23.32 20.34
N GLN A 121 19.26 -24.04 20.98
CA GLN A 121 20.60 -24.30 20.46
C GLN A 121 20.59 -25.19 19.21
N ALA A 122 19.75 -26.24 19.17
CA ALA A 122 19.58 -27.08 17.98
C ALA A 122 18.97 -26.31 16.79
N ALA A 123 18.03 -25.38 17.05
CA ALA A 123 17.48 -24.50 16.02
C ALA A 123 18.52 -23.50 15.49
N ALA A 124 19.34 -22.91 16.37
CA ALA A 124 20.45 -22.03 15.98
C ALA A 124 21.52 -22.75 15.14
N ALA A 125 21.80 -24.02 15.43
CA ALA A 125 22.72 -24.85 14.65
C ALA A 125 22.19 -25.24 13.25
N ASN A 126 20.86 -25.28 13.08
CA ASN A 126 20.19 -25.61 11.81
C ASN A 126 19.74 -24.39 11.00
N ALA A 127 20.01 -23.17 11.46
CA ALA A 127 19.70 -21.96 10.69
C ALA A 127 20.50 -21.97 9.37
N PRO A 128 19.86 -21.75 8.21
CA PRO A 128 20.54 -21.78 6.92
C PRO A 128 21.47 -20.55 6.81
N GLY A 129 22.74 -20.74 7.17
CA GLY A 129 23.77 -19.68 7.13
C GLY A 129 24.95 -19.80 8.09
N GLY A 130 25.09 -20.85 8.91
CA GLY A 130 26.29 -21.07 9.73
C GLY A 130 27.51 -21.55 8.91
N PRO A 131 28.74 -21.07 9.15
CA PRO A 131 29.93 -21.42 8.37
C PRO A 131 30.40 -22.84 8.75
N GLY A 132 29.86 -23.85 8.08
CA GLY A 132 30.08 -25.23 8.48
C GLY A 132 29.90 -26.25 7.36
N ALA A 133 30.42 -25.97 6.17
CA ALA A 133 30.69 -27.04 5.20
C ALA A 133 32.17 -27.45 5.35
N PRO A 134 32.51 -28.68 5.77
CA PRO A 134 33.86 -29.17 5.61
C PRO A 134 34.13 -29.32 4.10
N ARG A 135 35.18 -28.69 3.59
CA ARG A 135 35.75 -29.02 2.28
C ARG A 135 36.27 -30.44 2.36
N ALA A 136 35.50 -31.39 1.84
CA ALA A 136 36.02 -32.71 1.49
C ALA A 136 36.85 -32.57 0.21
N ALA A 137 38.02 -33.20 0.26
CA ALA A 137 39.15 -33.11 -0.65
C ALA A 137 38.90 -33.71 -2.04
#